data_AF-G7W3G1-F1
#
_entry.id   AF-G7W3G1-F1
#
_cell.length_a   1.000
_cell.length_b   1.000
_cell.length_c   1.000
_cell.angle_alpha   90.00
_cell.angle_beta   90.00
_cell.angle_gamma   90.00
#
_symmetry.space_group_name_H-M   'P 1'
#
loop_
_entity.id
_entity.type
_entity.pdbx_description
1 polymer ?
#
loop_
_entity_poly.entity_id
_entity_poly.type
_entity_poly.pdbx_seq_one_letter_code
_entity_poly.pdbx_strand_id
1 'polypeptide(L)'
;MPKNQEHGNQKMSRRLSLTAILLTLTFVALAGCGQDKNAETVETGSNTSAIEHGADADRSGSAPNEKAAKESESAENNGNDAEKSSPSAPAASSDVSSSPKSANPSHNPFEVAGIQDPKAFLNTFKALQKAVADNEKEKVANYIFYPLRVNDSEKALTIPNKKEFIAKYDQIFTDAIREALVNQKTDDLFVNYQGVMVGSGELWLRRATDNPKLFGVFSVNLETVAN
;
A
#
# COMPACT_ATOMS: atom_id res chain seq x y z
N MET A 1 28.09 -54.72 -0.39
CA MET A 1 26.93 -54.72 -1.33
C MET A 1 25.83 -55.56 -0.71
N PRO A 2 24.53 -55.25 -0.85
CA PRO A 2 23.84 -54.42 -1.87
C PRO A 2 23.58 -52.98 -1.37
N LYS A 3 23.51 -51.90 -2.17
CA LYS A 3 22.87 -51.55 -3.45
C LYS A 3 21.35 -51.28 -3.36
N ASN A 4 21.05 -50.00 -3.56
CA ASN A 4 19.88 -49.40 -4.19
C ASN A 4 18.57 -49.32 -3.39
N GLN A 5 18.07 -48.10 -3.21
CA GLN A 5 16.88 -47.69 -3.96
C GLN A 5 16.80 -46.16 -4.07
N GLU A 6 17.34 -45.69 -5.17
CA GLU A 6 17.04 -44.41 -5.81
C GLU A 6 15.61 -44.46 -6.35
N HIS A 7 14.71 -43.60 -5.86
CA HIS A 7 13.41 -43.38 -6.48
C HIS A 7 13.48 -42.12 -7.33
N GLY A 8 13.83 -42.33 -8.60
CA GLY A 8 13.69 -41.35 -9.66
C GLY A 8 12.21 -41.18 -10.07
N ASN A 9 11.80 -39.91 -10.07
CA ASN A 9 11.13 -39.23 -11.18
C ASN A 9 9.78 -39.77 -11.69
N GLN A 10 8.72 -39.00 -11.44
CA GLN A 10 7.71 -38.77 -12.48
C GLN A 10 7.19 -37.33 -12.44
N LYS A 11 7.96 -36.45 -13.06
CA LYS A 11 7.53 -35.13 -13.50
C LYS A 11 6.41 -35.29 -14.54
N MET A 12 5.15 -35.20 -14.12
CA MET A 12 4.01 -35.17 -15.06
C MET A 12 4.08 -33.90 -15.91
N SER A 13 4.71 -34.08 -17.08
CA SER A 13 4.68 -33.14 -18.19
C SER A 13 3.29 -33.15 -18.80
N ARG A 14 2.44 -32.18 -18.46
CA ARG A 14 1.22 -31.90 -19.23
C ARG A 14 1.63 -31.22 -20.54
N ARG A 15 1.79 -32.04 -21.58
CA ARG A 15 2.01 -31.57 -22.95
C ARG A 15 0.68 -31.12 -23.57
N LEU A 16 0.72 -29.91 -24.14
CA LEU A 16 0.09 -29.47 -25.38
C LEU A 16 -1.35 -29.93 -25.67
N SER A 17 -2.29 -28.97 -25.66
CA SER A 17 -3.33 -28.91 -26.69
C SER A 17 -3.42 -27.48 -27.20
N LEU A 18 -2.78 -27.23 -28.36
CA LEU A 18 -3.07 -26.10 -29.22
C LEU A 18 -4.50 -26.27 -29.75
N THR A 19 -5.39 -25.35 -29.40
CA THR A 19 -6.49 -24.95 -30.28
C THR A 19 -6.53 -23.44 -30.31
N ALA A 20 -5.85 -22.89 -31.31
CA ALA A 20 -5.94 -21.50 -31.70
C ALA A 20 -7.36 -21.20 -32.18
N ILE A 21 -8.10 -20.37 -31.45
CA ILE A 21 -9.33 -19.76 -31.95
C ILE A 21 -8.93 -18.40 -32.50
N LEU A 22 -8.60 -18.39 -33.79
CA LEU A 22 -8.35 -17.18 -34.58
C LEU A 22 -9.70 -16.54 -34.91
N LEU A 23 -10.19 -15.67 -34.03
CA LEU A 23 -11.34 -14.79 -34.33
C LEU A 23 -10.81 -13.50 -34.96
N THR A 24 -10.69 -13.52 -36.29
CA THR A 24 -10.49 -12.31 -37.09
C THR A 24 -11.79 -11.50 -37.09
N LEU A 25 -11.87 -10.45 -36.28
CA LEU A 25 -12.91 -9.43 -36.38
C LEU A 25 -12.40 -8.28 -37.23
N THR A 26 -13.06 -8.14 -38.37
CA THR A 26 -12.82 -7.23 -39.48
C THR A 26 -12.94 -5.77 -39.06
N PHE A 27 -11.91 -4.98 -39.37
CA PHE A 27 -11.95 -3.53 -39.38
C PHE A 27 -12.96 -3.04 -40.42
N VAL A 28 -14.01 -2.35 -39.99
CA VAL A 28 -14.80 -1.46 -40.87
C VAL A 28 -14.33 -0.04 -40.59
N ALA A 29 -13.40 0.45 -41.42
CA ALA A 29 -13.07 1.87 -41.48
C ALA A 29 -14.11 2.57 -42.35
N LEU A 30 -15.01 3.33 -41.73
CA LEU A 30 -15.92 4.22 -42.45
C LEU A 30 -15.24 5.59 -42.60
N ALA A 31 -14.46 5.74 -43.67
CA ALA A 31 -14.02 7.04 -44.14
C ALA A 31 -15.20 7.71 -44.87
N GLY A 32 -15.84 8.67 -44.20
CA GLY A 32 -16.83 9.57 -44.80
C GLY A 32 -16.20 10.92 -45.09
N CYS A 33 -15.85 11.17 -46.36
CA CYS A 33 -15.61 12.51 -46.91
C CYS A 33 -16.70 12.78 -47.96
N GLY A 34 -17.35 13.94 -47.90
CA GLY A 34 -18.26 14.40 -48.96
C GLY A 34 -19.06 15.64 -48.58
N GLN A 35 -18.64 16.80 -49.10
CA GLN A 35 -19.22 18.14 -48.97
C GLN A 35 -20.48 18.34 -49.81
N ASP A 36 -21.33 19.31 -49.43
CA ASP A 36 -21.91 20.38 -50.28
C ASP A 36 -22.73 21.34 -49.38
N LYS A 37 -22.29 22.59 -49.15
CA LYS A 37 -22.60 23.86 -49.86
C LYS A 37 -24.07 24.31 -49.76
N ASN A 38 -24.28 25.48 -49.12
CA ASN A 38 -25.19 26.61 -49.41
C ASN A 38 -25.37 27.42 -48.10
N ALA A 39 -24.65 28.53 -47.92
CA ALA A 39 -24.99 29.90 -48.32
C ALA A 39 -26.01 30.58 -47.39
N GLU A 40 -25.52 31.46 -46.51
CA GLU A 40 -26.13 32.78 -46.29
C GLU A 40 -25.07 33.76 -45.77
N THR A 41 -25.07 34.95 -46.36
CA THR A 41 -24.12 36.05 -46.16
C THR A 41 -24.84 37.14 -45.38
N VAL A 42 -24.33 37.59 -44.23
CA VAL A 42 -24.56 38.96 -43.75
C VAL A 42 -23.28 39.51 -43.09
N GLU A 43 -22.70 40.42 -43.87
CA GLU A 43 -21.90 41.60 -43.57
C GLU A 43 -21.73 42.15 -42.13
N THR A 44 -20.51 42.69 -41.96
CA THR A 44 -20.08 43.87 -41.18
C THR A 44 -19.90 43.78 -39.66
N GLY A 45 -18.67 44.08 -39.20
CA GLY A 45 -18.44 44.70 -37.88
C GLY A 45 -17.09 44.40 -37.22
N SER A 46 -16.07 45.19 -37.55
CA SER A 46 -14.75 45.24 -36.92
C SER A 46 -14.77 45.45 -35.39
N ASN A 47 -13.70 44.98 -34.72
CA ASN A 47 -12.80 45.73 -33.81
C ASN A 47 -12.30 44.80 -32.69
N THR A 48 -11.01 44.43 -32.69
CA THR A 48 -10.31 44.24 -31.40
C THR A 48 -8.83 44.59 -31.53
N SER A 49 -8.40 45.32 -30.51
CA SER A 49 -7.19 46.11 -30.38
C SER A 49 -5.99 45.27 -29.92
N ALA A 50 -4.83 45.63 -30.45
CA ALA A 50 -3.52 45.30 -29.92
C ALA A 50 -3.33 45.87 -28.50
N ILE A 51 -2.62 45.13 -27.64
CA ILE A 51 -1.86 45.69 -26.53
C ILE A 51 -0.45 45.07 -26.56
N GLU A 52 0.51 45.97 -26.65
CA GLU A 52 1.96 45.80 -26.62
C GLU A 52 2.48 46.28 -25.24
N HIS A 53 3.80 46.11 -25.02
CA HIS A 53 4.66 46.65 -23.96
C HIS A 53 4.78 45.81 -22.68
N GLY A 54 5.97 45.53 -22.15
CA GLY A 54 7.31 46.00 -22.53
C GLY A 54 8.37 45.28 -21.70
N ALA A 55 9.57 45.20 -22.25
CA ALA A 55 10.78 44.70 -21.62
C ALA A 55 11.60 45.88 -21.12
N ASP A 56 12.17 45.79 -19.92
CA ASP A 56 13.37 46.56 -19.55
C ASP A 56 14.18 45.85 -18.46
N ALA A 57 15.48 46.14 -18.50
CA ALA A 57 16.58 45.32 -18.03
C ALA A 57 17.05 45.57 -16.58
N ASP A 58 17.91 44.66 -16.12
CA ASP A 58 19.26 44.93 -15.57
C ASP A 58 19.62 44.26 -14.21
N ARG A 59 20.85 43.74 -14.21
CA ARG A 59 21.79 43.24 -13.17
C ARG A 59 21.34 43.07 -11.71
N SER A 60 21.83 42.00 -11.08
CA SER A 60 23.13 42.00 -10.37
C SER A 60 23.32 40.70 -9.59
N GLY A 61 24.52 40.12 -9.69
CA GLY A 61 24.91 38.95 -8.89
C GLY A 61 25.41 39.35 -7.50
N SER A 62 25.36 38.39 -6.57
CA SER A 62 26.42 38.06 -5.59
C SER A 62 25.87 37.13 -4.52
N ALA A 63 26.44 35.92 -4.43
CA ALA A 63 26.73 35.31 -3.13
C ALA A 63 28.07 35.91 -2.64
N PRO A 64 28.37 35.97 -1.33
CA PRO A 64 28.79 34.76 -0.62
C PRO A 64 28.31 34.64 0.84
N ASN A 65 28.39 33.41 1.32
CA ASN A 65 28.27 32.99 2.70
C ASN A 65 29.69 32.92 3.32
N GLU A 66 29.92 33.61 4.43
CA GLU A 66 31.13 33.49 5.28
C GLU A 66 30.72 33.82 6.72
N LYS A 67 30.59 32.83 7.63
CA LYS A 67 31.61 32.22 8.52
C LYS A 67 31.87 33.02 9.80
N ALA A 68 32.08 32.23 10.86
CA ALA A 68 32.72 32.50 12.16
C ALA A 68 31.73 32.80 13.30
N ALA A 69 31.39 31.79 14.12
CA ALA A 69 32.20 31.20 15.19
C ALA A 69 32.28 32.10 16.43
N LYS A 70 31.75 31.59 17.56
CA LYS A 70 32.51 31.65 18.81
C LYS A 70 32.13 30.51 19.74
N GLU A 71 33.20 30.02 20.33
CA GLU A 71 33.42 28.82 21.10
C GLU A 71 33.48 29.16 22.60
N SER A 72 33.71 28.11 23.40
CA SER A 72 34.25 28.10 24.78
C SER A 72 33.18 28.12 25.89
N GLU A 73 32.94 26.97 26.53
CA GLU A 73 33.64 26.42 27.73
C GLU A 73 32.85 26.79 28.99
N SER A 74 32.78 26.05 30.09
CA SER A 74 33.35 24.81 30.62
C SER A 74 32.53 24.48 31.88
N ALA A 75 32.52 23.22 32.33
CA ALA A 75 32.79 22.82 33.72
C ALA A 75 32.20 21.44 34.06
N GLU A 76 33.12 20.50 34.28
CA GLU A 76 32.96 19.30 35.10
C GLU A 76 32.57 19.63 36.55
N ASN A 77 31.88 18.70 37.24
CA ASN A 77 32.38 18.14 38.52
C ASN A 77 31.59 16.90 39.00
N ASN A 78 32.31 15.77 39.06
CA ASN A 78 32.34 14.64 40.00
C ASN A 78 31.09 14.13 40.77
N GLY A 79 30.85 12.81 40.60
CA GLY A 79 31.18 11.76 41.59
C GLY A 79 30.41 11.71 42.92
N ASN A 80 29.73 10.58 43.19
CA ASN A 80 30.16 9.60 44.21
C ASN A 80 29.17 8.42 44.35
N ASP A 81 29.78 7.22 44.38
CA ASP A 81 29.54 6.04 45.22
C ASP A 81 28.15 5.40 45.41
N ALA A 82 28.06 4.20 44.84
CA ALA A 82 27.73 2.93 45.46
C ALA A 82 26.60 2.86 46.53
N GLU A 83 25.53 2.13 46.20
CA GLU A 83 25.12 1.03 47.08
C GLU A 83 24.49 -0.17 46.33
N LYS A 84 25.12 -1.30 46.63
CA LYS A 84 24.85 -2.70 46.35
C LYS A 84 23.42 -3.12 46.75
N SER A 85 22.72 -3.86 45.88
CA SER A 85 21.99 -5.09 46.25
C SER A 85 21.37 -5.80 45.04
N SER A 86 21.87 -7.00 44.76
CA SER A 86 21.17 -8.14 44.15
C SER A 86 21.35 -9.30 45.15
N PRO A 87 20.59 -10.42 45.16
CA PRO A 87 19.60 -10.90 44.17
C PRO A 87 18.31 -11.46 44.82
N SER A 88 17.31 -11.84 44.00
CA SER A 88 16.50 -13.07 44.20
C SER A 88 15.46 -13.24 43.09
N ALA A 89 15.62 -14.30 42.29
CA ALA A 89 14.50 -15.02 41.69
C ALA A 89 13.81 -15.85 42.81
N PRO A 90 12.51 -16.15 42.70
CA PRO A 90 12.16 -17.46 42.15
C PRO A 90 10.83 -17.53 41.38
N ALA A 91 10.66 -18.68 40.75
CA ALA A 91 9.42 -19.38 40.40
C ALA A 91 8.78 -19.09 39.03
N ALA A 92 8.90 -20.13 38.21
CA ALA A 92 8.01 -20.43 37.11
C ALA A 92 6.54 -20.37 37.53
N SER A 93 5.71 -19.84 36.64
CA SER A 93 4.32 -20.28 36.48
C SER A 93 3.99 -20.20 35.00
N SER A 94 3.85 -21.39 34.44
CA SER A 94 3.18 -21.70 33.20
C SER A 94 1.77 -21.10 33.18
N ASP A 95 1.26 -20.90 31.97
CA ASP A 95 -0.15 -20.67 31.65
C ASP A 95 -0.69 -19.24 31.87
N VAL A 96 -0.30 -18.32 30.97
CA VAL A 96 -1.24 -17.31 30.47
C VAL A 96 -1.82 -17.84 29.15
N SER A 97 -2.85 -18.66 29.31
CA SER A 97 -3.85 -18.88 28.28
C SER A 97 -4.68 -17.60 28.17
N SER A 98 -4.31 -16.72 27.24
CA SER A 98 -5.07 -15.53 26.90
C SER A 98 -6.30 -15.88 26.09
N SER A 99 -7.35 -16.41 26.73
CA SER A 99 -8.76 -16.15 26.39
C SER A 99 -9.70 -16.90 27.34
N PRO A 100 -10.71 -16.21 27.86
CA PRO A 100 -11.96 -16.23 27.11
C PRO A 100 -12.46 -14.82 26.76
N LYS A 101 -12.71 -14.64 25.45
CA LYS A 101 -13.54 -13.58 24.88
C LYS A 101 -14.92 -13.61 25.55
N SER A 102 -15.13 -12.76 26.55
CA SER A 102 -16.47 -12.42 27.02
C SER A 102 -17.11 -11.48 26.00
N ALA A 103 -18.14 -11.97 25.30
CA ALA A 103 -18.94 -11.20 24.36
C ALA A 103 -19.85 -10.23 25.13
N ASN A 104 -19.33 -9.03 25.41
CA ASN A 104 -20.18 -7.86 25.67
C ASN A 104 -20.75 -7.38 24.32
N PRO A 105 -22.08 -7.36 24.13
CA PRO A 105 -22.71 -7.11 22.82
C PRO A 105 -22.72 -5.63 22.38
N SER A 106 -21.83 -4.79 22.92
CA SER A 106 -21.79 -3.36 22.60
C SER A 106 -20.38 -2.80 22.38
N HIS A 107 -19.33 -3.63 22.45
CA HIS A 107 -17.97 -3.14 22.27
C HIS A 107 -17.53 -3.20 20.80
N ASN A 108 -17.07 -2.07 20.28
CA ASN A 108 -16.51 -1.97 18.95
C ASN A 108 -15.14 -2.69 18.90
N PRO A 109 -14.99 -3.80 18.15
CA PRO A 109 -13.75 -4.57 18.13
C PRO A 109 -12.58 -3.84 17.46
N PHE A 110 -12.84 -2.75 16.76
CA PHE A 110 -11.84 -1.94 16.05
C PHE A 110 -11.49 -0.62 16.77
N GLU A 111 -12.05 -0.40 17.96
CA GLU A 111 -11.87 0.85 18.71
C GLU A 111 -10.38 1.15 19.00
N VAL A 112 -9.59 0.12 19.34
CA VAL A 112 -8.15 0.27 19.61
C VAL A 112 -7.37 0.74 18.37
N ALA A 113 -7.80 0.37 17.16
CA ALA A 113 -7.25 0.87 15.90
C ALA A 113 -7.78 2.28 15.53
N GLY A 114 -8.56 2.88 16.42
CA GLY A 114 -9.20 4.17 16.22
C GLY A 114 -10.26 4.14 15.12
N ILE A 115 -10.88 3.00 14.82
CA ILE A 115 -11.96 2.87 13.83
C ILE A 115 -13.29 2.92 14.57
N GLN A 116 -14.09 3.97 14.36
CA GLN A 116 -15.35 4.18 15.10
C GLN A 116 -16.57 3.50 14.45
N ASP A 117 -16.49 3.19 13.16
CA ASP A 117 -17.57 2.55 12.39
C ASP A 117 -17.14 1.15 11.92
N PRO A 118 -17.40 0.09 12.72
CA PRO A 118 -17.09 -1.29 12.36
C PRO A 118 -17.73 -1.72 11.05
N LYS A 119 -18.96 -1.27 10.79
CA LYS A 119 -19.73 -1.69 9.63
C LYS A 119 -19.12 -1.10 8.36
N ALA A 120 -18.77 0.18 8.37
CA ALA A 120 -18.09 0.81 7.26
C ALA A 120 -16.73 0.16 6.99
N PHE A 121 -15.94 -0.11 8.03
CA PHE A 121 -14.66 -0.82 7.88
C PHE A 121 -14.83 -2.20 7.25
N LEU A 122 -15.73 -3.03 7.79
CA LEU A 122 -15.97 -4.39 7.29
C LEU A 122 -16.51 -4.39 5.86
N ASN A 123 -17.31 -3.39 5.47
CA ASN A 123 -17.74 -3.23 4.08
C ASN A 123 -16.56 -2.91 3.16
N THR A 124 -15.67 -2.00 3.56
CA THR A 124 -14.44 -1.69 2.81
C THR A 124 -13.53 -2.91 2.72
N PHE A 125 -13.36 -3.65 3.81
CA PHE A 125 -12.56 -4.88 3.85
C PHE A 125 -13.07 -5.92 2.85
N LYS A 126 -14.38 -6.20 2.86
CA LYS A 126 -15.01 -7.14 1.92
C LYS A 126 -14.91 -6.68 0.46
N ALA A 127 -15.04 -5.38 0.22
CA ALA A 127 -14.88 -4.83 -1.12
C ALA A 127 -13.43 -4.98 -1.64
N LEU A 128 -12.44 -4.78 -0.76
CA LEU A 128 -11.04 -5.05 -1.06
C LEU A 128 -10.80 -6.54 -1.32
N GLN A 129 -11.31 -7.45 -0.48
CA GLN A 129 -11.21 -8.90 -0.70
C GLN A 129 -11.75 -9.29 -2.08
N LYS A 130 -12.92 -8.79 -2.44
CA LYS A 130 -13.53 -9.03 -3.76
C LYS A 130 -12.67 -8.51 -4.91
N ALA A 131 -12.18 -7.27 -4.82
CA ALA A 131 -11.34 -6.69 -5.87
C ALA A 131 -10.05 -7.48 -6.08
N VAL A 132 -9.46 -8.01 -5.00
CA VAL A 132 -8.26 -8.85 -5.07
C VAL A 132 -8.56 -10.23 -5.64
N ALA A 133 -9.66 -10.86 -5.22
CA ALA A 133 -10.11 -12.16 -5.74
C ALA A 133 -10.41 -12.11 -7.25
N ASP A 134 -10.99 -11.00 -7.72
CA ASP A 134 -11.32 -10.77 -9.13
C ASP A 134 -10.12 -10.23 -9.93
N ASN A 135 -8.95 -10.04 -9.30
CA ASN A 135 -7.73 -9.48 -9.89
C ASN A 135 -7.92 -8.07 -10.52
N GLU A 136 -8.80 -7.25 -9.94
CA GLU A 136 -9.14 -5.91 -10.42
C GLU A 136 -8.17 -4.85 -9.88
N LYS A 137 -6.96 -4.83 -10.42
CA LYS A 137 -5.81 -4.03 -9.94
C LYS A 137 -6.15 -2.55 -9.72
N GLU A 138 -6.90 -1.94 -10.63
CA GLU A 138 -7.32 -0.54 -10.57
C GLU A 138 -8.27 -0.26 -9.40
N LYS A 139 -9.11 -1.23 -9.04
CA LYS A 139 -10.01 -1.14 -7.89
C LYS A 139 -9.26 -1.37 -6.59
N VAL A 140 -8.36 -2.37 -6.55
CA VAL A 140 -7.50 -2.59 -5.37
C VAL A 140 -6.72 -1.33 -5.05
N ALA A 141 -6.19 -0.65 -6.07
CA ALA A 141 -5.41 0.56 -5.93
C ALA A 141 -6.17 1.75 -5.29
N ASN A 142 -7.51 1.71 -5.23
CA ASN A 142 -8.33 2.70 -4.52
C ASN A 142 -8.40 2.46 -3.01
N TYR A 143 -8.03 1.28 -2.55
CA TYR A 143 -7.99 0.90 -1.13
C TYR A 143 -6.58 0.97 -0.55
N ILE A 144 -5.63 1.55 -1.27
CA ILE A 144 -4.25 1.72 -0.84
C ILE A 144 -4.04 3.15 -0.36
N PHE A 145 -3.46 3.28 0.83
CA PHE A 145 -2.96 4.55 1.31
C PHE A 145 -1.54 4.76 0.82
N TYR A 146 -1.36 5.85 0.08
CA TYR A 146 -0.07 6.26 -0.44
C TYR A 146 0.58 7.31 0.47
N PRO A 147 1.91 7.28 0.64
CA PRO A 147 2.82 6.25 0.15
C PRO A 147 2.62 4.88 0.85
N LEU A 148 2.58 3.79 0.08
CA LEU A 148 2.45 2.43 0.60
C LEU A 148 3.83 1.88 0.98
N ARG A 149 3.95 1.34 2.19
CA ARG A 149 5.17 0.64 2.62
C ARG A 149 5.10 -0.83 2.20
N VAL A 150 6.13 -1.33 1.53
CA VAL A 150 6.26 -2.74 1.14
C VAL A 150 7.53 -3.28 1.76
N ASN A 151 7.44 -4.23 2.67
CA ASN A 151 8.59 -4.82 3.33
C ASN A 151 8.90 -6.16 2.69
N ASP A 152 10.15 -6.32 2.30
CA ASP A 152 10.76 -7.58 1.89
C ASP A 152 11.78 -7.99 2.96
N SER A 153 12.27 -9.22 2.91
CA SER A 153 13.27 -9.79 3.83
C SER A 153 14.53 -8.92 3.96
N GLU A 154 14.95 -8.28 2.86
CA GLU A 154 16.18 -7.49 2.82
C GLU A 154 15.96 -5.99 3.12
N LYS A 155 14.79 -5.44 2.76
CA LYS A 155 14.57 -3.97 2.79
C LYS A 155 13.10 -3.57 2.73
N ALA A 156 12.84 -2.34 3.19
CA ALA A 156 11.57 -1.66 2.98
C ALA A 156 11.62 -0.80 1.70
N LEU A 157 10.60 -0.96 0.86
CA LEU A 157 10.33 -0.17 -0.33
C LEU A 157 9.11 0.72 -0.08
N THR A 158 9.09 1.87 -0.74
CA THR A 158 7.97 2.80 -0.70
C THR A 158 7.36 2.94 -2.09
N ILE A 159 6.06 2.72 -2.20
CA ILE A 159 5.29 2.91 -3.43
C ILE A 159 4.57 4.25 -3.32
N PRO A 160 5.00 5.28 -4.06
CA PRO A 160 4.61 6.66 -3.77
C PRO A 160 3.19 7.00 -4.23
N ASN A 161 2.63 6.27 -5.19
CA ASN A 161 1.34 6.62 -5.79
C ASN A 161 0.66 5.42 -6.48
N LYS A 162 -0.59 5.66 -6.88
CA LYS A 162 -1.46 4.70 -7.57
C LYS A 162 -0.86 4.13 -8.85
N LYS A 163 -0.20 4.95 -9.67
CA LYS A 163 0.40 4.51 -10.94
C LYS A 163 1.51 3.49 -10.69
N GLU A 164 2.40 3.77 -9.76
CA GLU A 164 3.49 2.87 -9.38
C GLU A 164 2.98 1.57 -8.75
N PHE A 165 1.92 1.65 -7.94
CA PHE A 165 1.30 0.46 -7.37
C PHE A 165 0.73 -0.46 -8.43
N ILE A 166 -0.05 0.06 -9.38
CA ILE A 166 -0.63 -0.74 -10.47
C ILE A 166 0.48 -1.40 -11.30
N ALA A 167 1.55 -0.65 -11.62
CA ALA A 167 2.68 -1.17 -12.37
C ALA A 167 3.43 -2.32 -11.66
N LYS A 168 3.43 -2.30 -10.32
CA LYS A 168 4.09 -3.31 -9.47
C LYS A 168 3.11 -4.26 -8.79
N TYR A 169 1.84 -4.26 -9.18
CA TYR A 169 0.77 -4.95 -8.44
C TYR A 169 1.09 -6.44 -8.23
N ASP A 170 1.52 -7.16 -9.27
CA ASP A 170 1.80 -8.60 -9.16
C ASP A 170 3.03 -8.91 -8.30
N GLN A 171 3.92 -7.93 -8.08
CA GLN A 171 5.07 -8.04 -7.19
C GLN A 171 4.69 -7.76 -5.73
N ILE A 172 3.67 -6.93 -5.51
CA ILE A 172 3.22 -6.52 -4.17
C ILE A 172 2.14 -7.47 -3.64
N PHE A 173 1.13 -7.76 -4.45
CA PHE A 173 0.06 -8.70 -4.13
C PHE A 173 0.43 -10.07 -4.70
N THR A 174 1.43 -10.73 -4.13
CA THR A 174 1.84 -12.10 -4.50
C THR A 174 0.74 -13.12 -4.19
N ASP A 175 0.90 -14.39 -4.59
CA ASP A 175 -0.08 -15.44 -4.27
C ASP A 175 -0.33 -15.56 -2.76
N ALA A 176 0.72 -15.56 -1.95
CA ALA A 176 0.60 -15.63 -0.49
C ALA A 176 -0.20 -14.46 0.09
N ILE A 177 0.08 -13.24 -0.37
CA ILE A 177 -0.65 -12.03 0.02
C ILE A 177 -2.14 -12.11 -0.36
N ARG A 178 -2.42 -12.53 -1.60
CA ARG A 178 -3.78 -12.67 -2.11
C ARG A 178 -4.55 -13.72 -1.31
N GLU A 179 -3.93 -14.85 -1.05
CA GLU A 179 -4.51 -15.94 -0.27
C GLU A 179 -4.81 -15.52 1.16
N ALA A 180 -3.83 -14.91 1.85
CA ALA A 180 -4.01 -14.39 3.20
C ALA A 180 -5.19 -13.43 3.28
N LEU A 181 -5.32 -12.48 2.33
CA LEU A 181 -6.42 -11.53 2.32
C LEU A 181 -7.77 -12.15 1.96
N VAL A 182 -7.85 -12.95 0.89
CA VAL A 182 -9.11 -13.51 0.41
C VAL A 182 -9.69 -14.54 1.40
N ASN A 183 -8.83 -15.29 2.08
CA ASN A 183 -9.27 -16.30 3.06
C ASN A 183 -9.44 -15.75 4.48
N GLN A 184 -8.99 -14.52 4.76
CA GLN A 184 -9.16 -13.91 6.08
C GLN A 184 -10.65 -13.76 6.44
N LYS A 185 -11.05 -14.41 7.53
CA LYS A 185 -12.38 -14.22 8.13
C LYS A 185 -12.42 -12.93 8.91
N THR A 186 -13.53 -12.20 8.79
CA THR A 186 -13.72 -10.91 9.48
C THR A 186 -13.79 -11.04 10.99
N ASP A 187 -14.25 -12.19 11.49
CA ASP A 187 -14.41 -12.44 12.92
C ASP A 187 -13.08 -12.77 13.61
N ASP A 188 -12.08 -13.14 12.81
CA ASP A 188 -10.73 -13.55 13.25
C ASP A 188 -9.69 -12.46 13.00
N LEU A 189 -10.11 -11.23 12.68
CA LEU A 189 -9.20 -10.13 12.43
C LEU A 189 -8.44 -9.75 13.70
N PHE A 190 -7.12 -9.74 13.61
CA PHE A 190 -6.28 -9.20 14.66
C PHE A 190 -6.26 -7.68 14.58
N VAL A 191 -6.47 -7.02 15.71
CA VAL A 191 -6.58 -5.56 15.80
C VAL A 191 -5.71 -5.04 16.93
N ASN A 192 -4.91 -4.02 16.65
CA ASN A 192 -4.17 -3.28 17.66
C ASN A 192 -4.15 -1.77 17.34
N TYR A 193 -3.37 -0.98 18.07
CA TYR A 193 -3.28 0.47 17.88
C TYR A 193 -2.69 0.90 16.52
N GLN A 194 -1.98 0.01 15.82
CA GLN A 194 -1.41 0.27 14.50
C GLN A 194 -2.45 0.08 13.38
N GLY A 195 -3.48 -0.72 13.63
CA GLY A 195 -4.51 -1.02 12.64
C GLY A 195 -5.06 -2.44 12.76
N VAL A 196 -5.55 -2.93 11.64
CA VAL A 196 -6.10 -4.27 11.45
C VAL A 196 -5.14 -5.08 10.60
N MET A 197 -4.71 -6.22 11.13
CA MET A 197 -3.79 -7.15 10.48
C MET A 197 -4.56 -8.23 9.74
N VAL A 198 -4.02 -8.64 8.60
CA VAL A 198 -4.49 -9.74 7.76
C VAL A 198 -3.43 -10.82 7.72
N GLY A 199 -3.86 -12.07 7.83
CA GLY A 199 -2.96 -13.23 7.94
C GLY A 199 -2.11 -13.17 9.21
N SER A 200 -0.84 -13.56 9.07
CA SER A 200 0.20 -13.47 10.09
C SER A 200 0.97 -12.14 10.08
N GLY A 201 0.52 -11.16 9.28
CA GLY A 201 1.17 -9.86 9.16
C GLY A 201 1.38 -9.40 7.73
N GLU A 202 0.95 -10.17 6.74
CA GLU A 202 1.07 -9.92 5.31
C GLU A 202 0.52 -8.55 4.92
N LEU A 203 -0.63 -8.16 5.48
CA LEU A 203 -1.27 -6.87 5.19
C LEU A 203 -1.72 -6.15 6.45
N TRP A 204 -1.63 -4.82 6.40
CA TRP A 204 -2.13 -3.94 7.44
C TRP A 204 -3.02 -2.84 6.88
N LEU A 205 -4.21 -2.72 7.46
CA LEU A 205 -5.18 -1.68 7.16
C LEU A 205 -5.32 -0.72 8.34
N ARG A 206 -5.61 0.54 8.05
CA ARG A 206 -5.96 1.53 9.06
C ARG A 206 -7.03 2.48 8.52
N ARG A 207 -7.53 3.38 9.36
CA ARG A 207 -8.25 4.57 8.91
C ARG A 207 -7.30 5.67 8.41
N ALA A 208 -7.76 6.56 7.55
CA ALA A 208 -6.98 7.73 7.19
C ALA A 208 -6.89 8.72 8.37
N THR A 209 -5.81 9.50 8.39
CA THR A 209 -5.53 10.47 9.45
C THR A 209 -6.42 11.71 9.31
N ASP A 210 -6.60 12.16 8.07
CA ASP A 210 -7.35 13.35 7.66
C ASP A 210 -8.84 13.07 7.39
N ASN A 211 -9.17 11.83 7.03
CA ASN A 211 -10.56 11.40 6.84
C ASN A 211 -10.83 10.07 7.56
N PRO A 212 -11.34 10.09 8.81
CA PRO A 212 -11.52 8.88 9.60
C PRO A 212 -12.57 7.89 9.06
N LYS A 213 -13.32 8.28 8.01
CA LYS A 213 -14.29 7.42 7.31
C LYS A 213 -13.66 6.63 6.15
N LEU A 214 -12.41 6.94 5.79
CA LEU A 214 -11.66 6.19 4.78
C LEU A 214 -10.79 5.15 5.46
N PHE A 215 -10.76 3.95 4.88
CA PHE A 215 -9.93 2.83 5.34
C PHE A 215 -9.10 2.31 4.17
N GLY A 216 -7.88 1.89 4.45
CA GLY A 216 -6.98 1.43 3.40
C GLY A 216 -5.74 0.73 3.92
N VAL A 217 -5.11 -0.02 3.02
CA VAL A 217 -3.86 -0.72 3.22
C VAL A 217 -2.73 0.29 3.25
N PHE A 218 -1.91 0.26 4.30
CA PHE A 218 -0.75 1.15 4.42
C PHE A 218 0.58 0.39 4.48
N SER A 219 0.54 -0.93 4.70
CA SER A 219 1.73 -1.79 4.68
C SER A 219 1.40 -3.16 4.08
N VAL A 220 2.35 -3.68 3.30
CA VAL A 220 2.39 -5.06 2.79
C VAL A 220 3.73 -5.68 3.17
N ASN A 221 3.74 -6.93 3.64
CA ASN A 221 4.94 -7.67 4.01
C ASN A 221 5.05 -8.92 3.12
N LEU A 222 6.01 -8.94 2.18
CA LEU A 222 6.17 -10.00 1.19
C LEU A 222 6.68 -11.31 1.80
N GLU A 223 7.43 -11.20 2.89
CA GLU A 223 7.98 -12.33 3.63
C GLU A 223 7.38 -12.32 5.04
N THR A 224 6.52 -13.29 5.33
CA THR A 224 6.20 -13.66 6.69
C THR A 224 6.52 -15.14 6.81
N VAL A 225 7.52 -15.47 7.64
CA VAL A 225 7.79 -16.87 7.98
C VAL A 225 6.58 -17.37 8.74
N ALA A 226 5.82 -18.29 8.13
CA ALA A 226 4.89 -19.12 8.85
C ALA A 226 5.73 -19.96 9.83
N ASN A 227 5.75 -19.54 11.09
CA ASN A 227 6.37 -20.29 12.18
C ASN A 227 5.45 -21.43 12.62
#